data_AF-A0A2V5P4S9-F1
#
_entry.id   AF-A0A2V5P4S9-F1
#
_cell.length_a   1.000
_cell.length_b   1.000
_cell.length_c   1.000
_cell.angle_alpha   90.00
_cell.angle_beta   90.00
_cell.angle_gamma   90.00
#
_symmetry.space_group_name_H-M   'P 1'
#
loop_
_entity.id
_entity.type
_entity.pdbx_description
1 polymer ?
#
loop_
_entity_poly.entity_id
_entity_poly.type
_entity_poly.pdbx_seq_one_letter_code
_entity_poly.pdbx_strand_id
1 'polypeptide(L)'
;MADVNAKALTITRHGLLRLAVIQGEEWIEGELVADPEALVRSLQEVPPADIFSFARPLLASEPSYPFHFEWDNAAVAELSKFSQWWDSLPQETRKNVRRAQRRGVSVREVEFDDKLVSGITRIYNETPIRQGRKFLHYGKSFDQVKVANATYLGRSKFIGAFFNNELIGFIKFVTVNNVARIMQILSMEAHADKRPTNALLAKAIGVCCENGATQFIYGKYVYGRKQTSPVTEFKRRNGFEQFDFPRYYVPLTRFGALAIRCGLHRGLAQLLPENVTNVFLAARAAIYRRRFRLQQEFYDAAQA
;
A
#
# COMPACT_ATOMS: atom_id res chain seq x y z
N MET A 1 4.25 6.58 25.05
CA MET A 1 5.36 5.88 24.37
C MET A 1 4.89 4.46 24.11
N ALA A 2 4.85 4.02 22.86
CA ALA A 2 4.48 2.63 22.56
C ALA A 2 5.69 1.75 22.84
N ASP A 3 5.61 0.94 23.89
CA ASP A 3 6.63 -0.03 24.24
C ASP A 3 6.49 -1.23 23.28
N VAL A 4 7.25 -1.22 22.18
CA VAL A 4 7.25 -2.30 21.19
C VAL A 4 7.92 -3.51 21.82
N ASN A 5 7.15 -4.25 22.60
CA ASN A 5 7.51 -5.58 23.07
C ASN A 5 7.73 -6.50 21.87
N ALA A 6 8.61 -7.50 22.02
CA ALA A 6 8.90 -8.53 21.02
C ALA A 6 7.63 -9.23 20.44
N LYS A 7 6.48 -9.11 21.11
CA LYS A 7 5.16 -9.59 20.68
C LYS A 7 4.54 -8.81 19.51
N ALA A 8 5.04 -7.63 19.17
CA ALA A 8 4.55 -6.82 18.03
C ALA A 8 5.35 -7.06 16.73
N LEU A 9 6.22 -8.08 16.69
CA LEU A 9 7.00 -8.42 15.51
C LEU A 9 6.27 -9.41 14.60
N THR A 10 6.25 -9.12 13.30
CA THR A 10 5.86 -10.08 12.26
C THR A 10 7.11 -10.67 11.63
N ILE A 11 7.18 -12.00 11.52
CA ILE A 11 8.30 -12.71 10.90
C ILE A 11 7.91 -13.10 9.47
N THR A 12 8.67 -12.63 8.50
CA THR A 12 8.54 -12.98 7.09
C THR A 12 9.69 -13.86 6.66
N ARG A 13 9.43 -14.87 5.81
CA ARG A 13 10.47 -15.77 5.29
C ARG A 13 10.81 -15.46 3.82
N HIS A 14 12.10 -15.33 3.53
CA HIS A 14 12.66 -15.20 2.19
C HIS A 14 13.61 -16.38 1.92
N GLY A 15 13.06 -17.51 1.49
CA GLY A 15 13.80 -18.77 1.47
C GLY A 15 14.09 -19.22 2.90
N LEU A 16 15.38 -19.42 3.23
CA LEU A 16 15.84 -19.77 4.58
C LEU A 16 15.98 -18.56 5.51
N LEU A 17 16.00 -17.34 4.96
CA LEU A 17 16.18 -16.11 5.71
C LEU A 17 14.88 -15.71 6.42
N ARG A 18 14.94 -15.48 7.74
CA ARG A 18 13.84 -14.93 8.54
C ARG A 18 14.09 -13.45 8.79
N LEU A 19 13.13 -12.63 8.42
CA LEU A 19 13.12 -11.19 8.61
C LEU A 19 12.03 -10.81 9.61
N ALA A 20 12.40 -10.23 10.74
CA ALA A 20 11.47 -9.61 11.68
C ALA A 20 11.24 -8.16 11.29
N VAL A 21 9.96 -7.75 11.23
CA VAL A 21 9.53 -6.36 11.03
C VAL A 21 8.48 -6.01 12.07
N ILE A 22 8.33 -4.73 12.39
CA ILE A 22 7.29 -4.27 13.31
C ILE A 22 5.92 -4.36 12.61
N GLN A 23 4.98 -5.06 13.24
CA GLN A 23 3.64 -5.26 12.69
C GLN A 23 2.93 -3.92 12.58
N GLY A 24 2.51 -3.57 11.36
CA GLY A 24 1.81 -2.31 11.13
C GLY A 24 2.65 -1.08 11.48
N GLU A 25 3.97 -1.17 11.31
CA GLU A 25 4.95 -0.07 11.45
C GLU A 25 4.42 1.28 10.94
N GLU A 26 3.77 1.26 9.78
CA GLU A 26 3.20 2.42 9.10
C GLU A 26 2.00 3.08 9.81
N TRP A 27 1.44 2.42 10.81
CA TRP A 27 0.23 2.80 11.52
C TRP A 27 0.48 3.06 13.01
N ILE A 28 1.72 3.03 13.50
CA ILE A 28 1.99 3.24 14.94
C ILE A 28 2.10 4.75 15.23
N GLU A 29 1.41 5.21 16.27
CA GLU A 29 1.46 6.59 16.74
C GLU A 29 2.74 6.88 17.54
N GLY A 30 3.23 8.12 17.41
CA GLY A 30 4.46 8.56 18.06
C GLY A 30 5.74 7.94 17.48
N GLU A 31 6.80 7.92 18.29
CA GLU A 31 8.04 7.25 17.94
C GLU A 31 7.90 5.73 18.05
N LEU A 32 8.19 5.06 16.93
CA LEU A 32 8.06 3.62 16.76
C LEU A 32 8.91 2.82 17.76
N VAL A 33 10.12 3.30 18.05
CA VAL A 33 11.04 2.68 18.99
C VAL A 33 11.76 3.79 19.74
N ALA A 34 11.45 3.93 21.02
CA ALA A 34 12.03 4.97 21.88
C ALA A 34 13.55 4.78 22.10
N ASP A 35 13.99 3.53 22.23
CA ASP A 35 15.41 3.17 22.30
C ASP A 35 15.68 1.98 21.36
N PRO A 36 16.07 2.27 20.10
CA PRO A 36 16.38 1.23 19.12
C PRO A 36 17.56 0.35 19.53
N GLU A 37 18.53 0.87 20.29
CA GLU A 37 19.66 0.09 20.74
C GLU A 37 19.26 -0.91 21.81
N ALA A 38 18.47 -0.51 22.80
CA ALA A 38 17.94 -1.42 23.83
C ALA A 38 17.05 -2.50 23.23
N LEU A 39 16.17 -2.14 22.28
CA LEU A 39 15.36 -3.12 21.56
C LEU A 39 16.26 -4.11 20.79
N VAL A 40 17.26 -3.63 20.06
CA VAL A 40 18.19 -4.49 19.33
C VAL A 40 18.94 -5.43 20.27
N ARG A 41 19.43 -4.94 21.41
CA ARG A 41 20.14 -5.78 22.40
C ARG A 41 19.25 -6.91 22.91
N SER A 42 18.00 -6.62 23.28
CA SER A 42 17.06 -7.65 23.74
C SER A 42 16.71 -8.67 22.65
N LEU A 43 16.59 -8.23 21.39
CA LEU A 43 16.38 -9.13 20.25
C LEU A 43 17.61 -9.98 19.92
N GLN A 44 18.82 -9.52 20.24
CA GLN A 44 20.06 -10.28 20.04
C GLN A 44 20.27 -11.36 21.12
N GLU A 45 19.75 -11.17 22.34
CA GLU A 45 19.80 -12.18 23.40
C GLU A 45 18.99 -13.43 23.04
N VAL A 46 17.80 -13.25 22.48
CA VAL A 46 16.93 -14.34 22.00
C VAL A 46 16.42 -14.01 20.60
N PRO A 47 17.21 -14.31 19.54
CA PRO A 47 16.87 -13.94 18.16
C PRO A 47 15.56 -14.57 17.65
N PRO A 48 14.48 -13.80 17.43
CA PRO A 48 13.27 -14.33 16.81
C PRO A 48 13.45 -14.62 15.31
N ALA A 49 14.42 -13.97 14.69
CA ALA A 49 14.70 -13.99 13.26
C ALA A 49 16.20 -13.78 13.00
N ASP A 50 16.60 -13.78 11.73
CA ASP A 50 18.00 -13.58 11.35
C ASP A 50 18.34 -12.10 11.18
N ILE A 51 17.38 -11.31 10.70
CA ILE A 51 17.48 -9.86 10.53
C ILE A 51 16.27 -9.19 11.18
N PHE A 52 16.48 -8.08 11.86
CA PHE A 52 15.43 -7.14 12.27
C PHE A 52 15.48 -5.92 11.36
N SER A 53 14.32 -5.49 10.85
CA SER A 53 14.23 -4.28 10.04
C SER A 53 13.12 -3.36 10.54
N PHE A 54 13.46 -2.08 10.57
CA PHE A 54 12.57 -0.99 10.95
C PHE A 54 12.95 0.28 10.20
N ALA A 55 12.04 1.23 10.11
CA ALA A 55 12.25 2.55 9.57
C ALA A 55 11.91 3.61 10.61
N ARG A 56 12.49 4.80 10.46
CA ARG A 56 12.04 5.97 11.22
C ARG A 56 10.66 6.41 10.69
N PRO A 57 9.87 7.14 11.51
CA PRO A 57 8.70 7.85 11.00
C PRO A 57 9.08 8.66 9.75
N LEU A 58 8.23 8.65 8.72
CA LEU A 58 8.54 9.24 7.41
C LEU A 58 8.92 10.72 7.45
N LEU A 59 8.63 11.45 8.52
CA LEU A 59 9.05 12.84 8.68
C LEU A 59 10.55 12.98 8.98
N ALA A 60 11.27 11.88 9.20
CA ALA A 60 12.69 11.85 9.49
C ALA A 60 13.48 11.25 8.31
N SER A 61 14.06 12.11 7.47
CA SER A 61 14.89 11.72 6.32
C SER A 61 16.35 11.41 6.69
N GLU A 62 16.83 11.92 7.82
CA GLU A 62 18.23 11.78 8.19
C GLU A 62 18.53 10.42 8.86
N PRO A 63 19.62 9.74 8.47
CA PRO A 63 20.08 8.57 9.21
C PRO A 63 20.57 8.97 10.60
N SER A 64 20.01 8.37 11.66
CA SER A 64 20.35 8.73 13.06
C SER A 64 20.79 7.56 13.95
N TYR A 65 20.81 6.33 13.42
CA TYR A 65 21.22 5.15 14.19
C TYR A 65 22.48 4.50 13.60
N PRO A 66 23.36 3.92 14.43
CA PRO A 66 24.62 3.30 14.02
C PRO A 66 24.42 1.91 13.40
N PHE A 67 23.29 1.68 12.75
CA PHE A 67 22.97 0.41 12.08
C PHE A 67 23.12 0.56 10.57
N HIS A 68 23.36 -0.57 9.89
CA HIS A 68 23.30 -0.59 8.43
C HIS A 68 21.89 -0.18 7.97
N PHE A 69 21.82 0.73 7.02
CA PHE A 69 20.57 1.17 6.41
C PHE A 69 20.67 1.17 4.90
N GLU A 70 19.51 1.06 4.28
CA GLU A 70 19.31 1.28 2.85
C GLU A 70 18.22 2.34 2.67
N TRP A 71 18.31 3.10 1.57
CA TRP A 71 17.27 4.04 1.20
C TRP A 71 16.05 3.29 0.68
N ASP A 72 14.91 3.49 1.36
CA ASP A 72 13.58 3.12 0.88
C ASP A 72 12.83 4.40 0.49
N ASN A 73 11.70 4.26 -0.20
CA ASN A 73 10.99 5.41 -0.74
C ASN A 73 9.47 5.36 -0.51
N ALA A 74 8.86 6.53 -0.41
CA ALA A 74 7.43 6.75 -0.32
C ALA A 74 6.98 7.79 -1.34
N ALA A 75 5.74 7.66 -1.81
CA ALA A 75 5.05 8.62 -2.63
C ALA A 75 4.27 9.57 -1.73
N VAL A 76 4.76 10.82 -1.62
CA VAL A 76 4.24 11.82 -0.67
C VAL A 76 3.69 13.00 -1.44
N ALA A 77 2.51 13.45 -1.07
CA ALA A 77 1.97 14.74 -1.47
C ALA A 77 1.95 15.64 -0.23
N GLU A 78 2.64 16.77 -0.30
CA GLU A 78 2.60 17.81 0.73
C GLU A 78 1.23 18.49 0.73
N LEU A 79 0.65 18.63 1.92
CA LEU A 79 -0.67 19.21 2.13
C LEU A 79 -0.58 20.51 2.91
N SER A 80 -0.99 21.59 2.27
CA SER A 80 -1.18 22.90 2.88
C SER A 80 -2.63 23.37 2.64
N LYS A 81 -3.02 23.48 1.37
CA LYS A 81 -4.36 23.82 0.90
C LYS A 81 -4.70 22.98 -0.32
N PHE A 82 -5.96 22.57 -0.43
CA PHE A 82 -6.42 21.80 -1.59
C PHE A 82 -6.19 22.54 -2.92
N SER A 83 -6.40 23.86 -2.97
CA SER A 83 -6.19 24.66 -4.18
C SER A 83 -4.73 24.63 -4.64
N GLN A 84 -3.77 24.72 -3.72
CA GLN A 84 -2.34 24.68 -4.05
C GLN A 84 -1.96 23.33 -4.67
N TRP A 85 -2.42 22.22 -4.08
CA TRP A 85 -2.23 20.89 -4.67
C TRP A 85 -2.92 20.80 -6.03
N TRP A 86 -4.18 21.23 -6.14
CA TRP A 86 -4.96 21.13 -7.37
C TRP A 86 -4.32 21.91 -8.53
N ASP A 87 -3.82 23.10 -8.27
CA ASP A 87 -3.24 23.98 -9.28
C ASP A 87 -1.86 23.53 -9.76
N SER A 88 -1.10 22.82 -8.91
CA SER A 88 0.17 22.20 -9.31
C SER A 88 -0.01 20.98 -10.23
N LEU A 89 -1.22 20.40 -10.30
CA LEU A 89 -1.45 19.22 -11.12
C LEU A 89 -1.42 19.52 -12.63
N PRO A 90 -0.87 18.59 -13.43
CA PRO A 90 -1.01 18.59 -14.88
C PRO A 90 -2.47 18.71 -15.32
N GLN A 91 -2.69 19.39 -16.45
CA GLN A 91 -4.02 19.61 -17.00
C GLN A 91 -4.78 18.29 -17.24
N GLU A 92 -4.07 17.22 -17.66
CA GLU A 92 -4.63 15.89 -17.88
C GLU A 92 -5.27 15.32 -16.60
N THR A 93 -4.59 15.42 -15.46
CA THR A 93 -5.08 14.92 -14.17
C THR A 93 -6.34 15.65 -13.74
N ARG A 94 -6.33 16.98 -13.82
CA ARG A 94 -7.52 17.81 -13.53
C ARG A 94 -8.68 17.47 -14.46
N LYS A 95 -8.40 17.21 -15.75
CA LYS A 95 -9.40 16.75 -16.73
C LYS A 95 -9.98 15.38 -16.36
N ASN A 96 -9.17 14.44 -15.86
CA ASN A 96 -9.64 13.12 -15.42
C ASN A 96 -10.55 13.20 -14.20
N VAL A 97 -10.22 14.04 -13.21
CA VAL A 97 -11.08 14.27 -12.05
C VAL A 97 -12.42 14.89 -12.49
N ARG A 98 -12.40 15.94 -13.30
CA ARG A 98 -13.62 16.56 -13.87
C ARG A 98 -14.40 15.60 -14.77
N ARG A 99 -13.72 14.67 -15.45
CA ARG A 99 -14.36 13.65 -16.31
C ARG A 99 -15.19 12.68 -15.47
N ALA A 100 -14.74 12.32 -14.27
CA ALA A 100 -15.52 11.46 -13.38
C ALA A 100 -16.87 12.07 -13.05
N GLN A 101 -16.88 13.33 -12.61
CA GLN A 101 -18.10 14.07 -12.33
C GLN A 101 -19.00 14.19 -13.56
N ARG A 102 -18.43 14.59 -14.72
CA ARG A 102 -19.19 14.68 -15.99
C ARG A 102 -19.78 13.34 -16.46
N ARG A 103 -19.20 12.21 -16.04
CA ARG A 103 -19.71 10.86 -16.31
C ARG A 103 -20.60 10.33 -15.19
N GLY A 104 -21.11 11.19 -14.31
CA GLY A 104 -22.08 10.84 -13.28
C GLY A 104 -21.49 10.15 -12.05
N VAL A 105 -20.16 10.17 -11.87
CA VAL A 105 -19.55 9.66 -10.64
C VAL A 105 -19.67 10.71 -9.55
N SER A 106 -20.29 10.34 -8.43
CA SER A 106 -20.30 11.12 -7.19
C SER A 106 -19.30 10.54 -6.20
N VAL A 107 -18.56 11.41 -5.49
CA VAL A 107 -17.60 11.01 -4.45
C VAL A 107 -17.96 11.66 -3.13
N ARG A 108 -18.00 10.89 -2.05
CA ARG A 108 -18.38 11.37 -0.72
C ARG A 108 -17.76 10.53 0.39
N GLU A 109 -17.54 11.15 1.54
CA GLU A 109 -17.22 10.42 2.77
C GLU A 109 -18.39 9.50 3.13
N VAL A 110 -18.06 8.34 3.68
CA VAL A 110 -19.01 7.29 4.06
C VAL A 110 -18.59 6.68 5.38
N GLU A 111 -19.56 6.33 6.20
CA GLU A 111 -19.33 5.59 7.44
C GLU A 111 -18.99 4.13 7.16
N PHE A 112 -18.29 3.49 8.09
CA PHE A 112 -18.02 2.07 8.03
C PHE A 112 -19.25 1.27 8.50
N ASP A 113 -20.17 1.01 7.57
CA ASP A 113 -21.40 0.25 7.78
C ASP A 113 -21.48 -1.01 6.90
N ASP A 114 -22.52 -1.81 7.10
CA ASP A 114 -22.75 -3.05 6.33
C ASP A 114 -23.01 -2.77 4.85
N LYS A 115 -23.51 -1.57 4.50
CA LYS A 115 -23.72 -1.16 3.11
C LYS A 115 -22.39 -0.92 2.40
N LEU A 116 -21.45 -0.25 3.05
CA LEU A 116 -20.09 -0.06 2.57
C LEU A 116 -19.37 -1.40 2.44
N VAL A 117 -19.43 -2.26 3.47
CA VAL A 117 -18.81 -3.59 3.45
C VAL A 117 -19.37 -4.44 2.30
N SER A 118 -20.68 -4.40 2.06
CA SER A 118 -21.31 -5.08 0.92
C SER A 118 -20.77 -4.56 -0.41
N GLY A 119 -20.63 -3.24 -0.55
CA GLY A 119 -20.03 -2.61 -1.72
C GLY A 119 -18.57 -3.02 -1.93
N ILE A 120 -17.74 -3.00 -0.88
CA ILE A 120 -16.34 -3.42 -0.92
C ILE A 120 -16.24 -4.91 -1.30
N THR A 121 -17.14 -5.75 -0.78
CA THR A 121 -17.20 -7.18 -1.11
C THR A 121 -17.43 -7.38 -2.61
N ARG A 122 -18.34 -6.62 -3.22
CA ARG A 122 -18.54 -6.64 -4.68
C ARG A 122 -17.31 -6.17 -5.45
N ILE A 123 -16.67 -5.08 -5.01
CA ILE A 123 -15.44 -4.56 -5.64
C ILE A 123 -14.30 -5.58 -5.55
N TYR A 124 -14.22 -6.33 -4.45
CA TYR A 124 -13.20 -7.34 -4.27
C TYR A 124 -13.40 -8.56 -5.17
N ASN A 125 -14.66 -8.93 -5.36
CA ASN A 125 -15.07 -10.10 -6.13
C ASN A 125 -15.33 -9.81 -7.62
N GLU A 126 -15.00 -8.60 -8.11
CA GLU A 126 -15.12 -8.25 -9.53
C GLU A 126 -14.19 -9.11 -10.41
N THR A 127 -12.93 -9.27 -10.02
CA THR A 127 -11.94 -10.00 -10.81
C THR A 127 -10.93 -10.74 -9.92
N PRO A 128 -10.61 -12.02 -10.22
CA PRO A 128 -9.57 -12.77 -9.51
C PRO A 128 -8.16 -12.29 -9.86
N ILE A 129 -8.00 -11.55 -10.96
CA ILE A 129 -6.73 -11.01 -11.43
C ILE A 129 -6.87 -9.50 -11.57
N ARG A 130 -6.06 -8.75 -10.80
CA ARG A 130 -5.99 -7.29 -10.91
C ARG A 130 -4.58 -6.88 -11.30
N GLN A 131 -4.45 -6.08 -12.35
CA GLN A 131 -3.15 -5.61 -12.87
C GLN A 131 -2.15 -6.77 -13.13
N GLY A 132 -2.65 -7.89 -13.65
CA GLY A 132 -1.83 -9.06 -13.99
C GLY A 132 -1.37 -9.92 -12.80
N ARG A 133 -1.87 -9.65 -11.58
CA ARG A 133 -1.56 -10.43 -10.37
C ARG A 133 -2.82 -11.02 -9.76
N LYS A 134 -2.70 -12.19 -9.12
CA LYS A 134 -3.79 -12.75 -8.31
C LYS A 134 -4.19 -11.73 -7.25
N PHE A 135 -5.47 -11.41 -7.19
CA PHE A 135 -6.00 -10.48 -6.22
C PHE A 135 -6.32 -11.23 -4.92
N LEU A 136 -5.56 -10.95 -3.86
CA LEU A 136 -5.65 -11.68 -2.58
C LEU A 136 -6.98 -11.50 -1.84
N HIS A 137 -7.77 -10.48 -2.20
CA HIS A 137 -9.07 -10.25 -1.59
C HIS A 137 -10.23 -10.88 -2.38
N TYR A 138 -9.97 -11.45 -3.56
CA TYR A 138 -10.98 -12.18 -4.32
C TYR A 138 -11.43 -13.44 -3.59
N GLY A 139 -12.73 -13.72 -3.61
CA GLY A 139 -13.38 -14.85 -2.95
C GLY A 139 -13.62 -14.66 -1.45
N LYS A 140 -13.33 -13.48 -0.88
CA LYS A 140 -13.61 -13.22 0.54
C LYS A 140 -15.10 -13.07 0.80
N SER A 141 -15.57 -13.67 1.89
CA SER A 141 -16.94 -13.49 2.37
C SER A 141 -17.16 -12.10 2.96
N PHE A 142 -18.41 -11.69 3.10
CA PHE A 142 -18.80 -10.43 3.74
C PHE A 142 -18.11 -10.25 5.11
N ASP A 143 -18.15 -11.25 5.98
CA ASP A 143 -17.54 -11.19 7.31
C ASP A 143 -16.02 -11.04 7.25
N GLN A 144 -15.37 -11.76 6.34
CA GLN A 144 -13.92 -11.62 6.14
C GLN A 144 -13.56 -10.22 5.63
N VAL A 145 -14.39 -9.63 4.77
CA VAL A 145 -14.22 -8.25 4.28
C VAL A 145 -14.46 -7.25 5.41
N LYS A 146 -15.47 -7.45 6.24
CA LYS A 146 -15.78 -6.62 7.41
C LYS A 146 -14.60 -6.59 8.37
N VAL A 147 -14.12 -7.75 8.80
CA VAL A 147 -12.98 -7.87 9.72
C VAL A 147 -11.71 -7.25 9.11
N ALA A 148 -11.42 -7.52 7.83
CA ALA A 148 -10.22 -6.99 7.18
C ALA A 148 -10.23 -5.45 7.05
N ASN A 149 -11.41 -4.84 6.91
CA ASN A 149 -11.56 -3.40 6.76
C ASN A 149 -11.84 -2.67 8.09
N ALA A 150 -12.17 -3.38 9.18
CA ALA A 150 -12.41 -2.81 10.50
C ALA A 150 -11.14 -2.38 11.26
N THR A 151 -9.96 -2.46 10.63
CA THR A 151 -8.70 -2.03 11.26
C THR A 151 -8.61 -0.51 11.39
N TYR A 152 -8.23 -0.01 12.56
CA TYR A 152 -7.97 1.41 12.82
C TYR A 152 -9.17 2.37 12.61
N LEU A 153 -10.41 1.90 12.84
CA LEU A 153 -11.62 2.69 12.57
C LEU A 153 -11.62 4.10 13.20
N GLY A 154 -11.19 4.23 14.44
CA GLY A 154 -11.17 5.53 15.16
C GLY A 154 -10.28 6.61 14.53
N ARG A 155 -9.42 6.25 13.57
CA ARG A 155 -8.51 7.16 12.86
C ARG A 155 -8.45 6.89 11.36
N SER A 156 -9.41 6.11 10.85
CA SER A 156 -9.55 5.82 9.44
C SER A 156 -10.73 6.59 8.87
N LYS A 157 -10.60 7.05 7.63
CA LYS A 157 -11.72 7.58 6.87
C LYS A 157 -11.94 6.75 5.61
N PHE A 158 -13.22 6.65 5.22
CA PHE A 158 -13.64 6.00 4.00
C PHE A 158 -14.30 7.02 3.08
N ILE A 159 -13.93 6.98 1.81
CA ILE A 159 -14.60 7.74 0.75
C ILE A 159 -15.04 6.73 -0.31
N GLY A 160 -16.31 6.81 -0.69
CA GLY A 160 -16.91 6.00 -1.75
C GLY A 160 -17.06 6.79 -3.05
N ALA A 161 -16.84 6.12 -4.17
CA ALA A 161 -17.20 6.57 -5.51
C ALA A 161 -18.44 5.82 -5.96
N PHE A 162 -19.47 6.57 -6.34
CA PHE A 162 -20.79 6.03 -6.68
C PHE A 162 -21.18 6.40 -8.11
N PHE A 163 -21.75 5.43 -8.83
CA PHE A 163 -22.37 5.64 -10.13
C PHE A 163 -23.76 4.97 -10.09
N ASN A 164 -24.82 5.70 -10.46
CA ASN A 164 -26.21 5.23 -10.31
C ASN A 164 -26.52 4.69 -8.91
N ASN A 165 -26.05 5.38 -7.85
CA ASN A 165 -26.17 4.98 -6.44
C ASN A 165 -25.44 3.69 -6.03
N GLU A 166 -24.70 3.06 -6.94
CA GLU A 166 -23.89 1.88 -6.63
C GLU A 166 -22.44 2.25 -6.36
N LEU A 167 -21.85 1.62 -5.33
CA LEU A 167 -20.43 1.80 -5.01
C LEU A 167 -19.56 1.12 -6.08
N ILE A 168 -18.84 1.92 -6.86
CA ILE A 168 -17.94 1.46 -7.92
C ILE A 168 -16.46 1.59 -7.55
N GLY A 169 -16.15 2.22 -6.41
CA GLY A 169 -14.79 2.37 -5.90
C GLY A 169 -14.77 2.92 -4.49
N PHE A 170 -13.67 2.72 -3.78
CA PHE A 170 -13.48 3.28 -2.45
C PHE A 170 -12.00 3.57 -2.18
N ILE A 171 -11.77 4.47 -1.24
CA ILE A 171 -10.46 4.69 -0.62
C ILE A 171 -10.64 4.63 0.90
N LYS A 172 -9.73 3.90 1.54
CA LYS A 172 -9.51 3.88 2.99
C LYS A 172 -8.12 4.44 3.25
N PHE A 173 -8.04 5.47 4.08
CA PHE A 173 -6.76 5.99 4.58
C PHE A 173 -6.82 6.14 6.09
N VAL A 174 -5.66 6.11 6.73
CA VAL A 174 -5.49 6.26 8.17
C VAL A 174 -4.58 7.43 8.44
N THR A 175 -4.96 8.27 9.39
CA THR A 175 -4.16 9.43 9.82
C THR A 175 -3.41 9.08 11.09
N VAL A 176 -2.10 9.29 11.09
CA VAL A 176 -1.19 9.08 12.23
C VAL A 176 -0.21 10.24 12.28
N ASN A 177 -0.06 10.89 13.43
CA ASN A 177 0.85 12.03 13.62
C ASN A 177 0.68 13.13 12.54
N ASN A 178 -0.57 13.51 12.23
CA ASN A 178 -0.95 14.47 11.15
C ASN A 178 -0.54 14.05 9.73
N VAL A 179 -0.14 12.79 9.53
CA VAL A 179 0.18 12.24 8.22
C VAL A 179 -0.87 11.22 7.85
N ALA A 180 -1.56 11.43 6.73
CA ALA A 180 -2.56 10.51 6.21
C ALA A 180 -1.92 9.53 5.23
N ARG A 181 -2.15 8.22 5.40
CA ARG A 181 -1.61 7.17 4.54
C ARG A 181 -2.72 6.30 3.98
N ILE A 182 -2.69 6.07 2.66
CA ILE A 182 -3.62 5.18 1.99
C ILE A 182 -3.38 3.75 2.47
N MET A 183 -4.40 3.14 3.05
CA MET A 183 -4.43 1.71 3.32
C MET A 183 -4.89 0.95 2.08
N GLN A 184 -5.95 1.44 1.44
CA GLN A 184 -6.50 0.84 0.22
C GLN A 184 -7.12 1.90 -0.67
N ILE A 185 -6.92 1.76 -1.98
CA ILE A 185 -7.64 2.52 -3.00
C ILE A 185 -7.96 1.57 -4.15
N LEU A 186 -9.24 1.33 -4.40
CA LEU A 186 -9.69 0.37 -5.38
C LEU A 186 -10.93 0.89 -6.11
N SER A 187 -11.05 0.54 -7.38
CA SER A 187 -12.21 0.89 -8.20
C SER A 187 -12.42 -0.17 -9.26
N MET A 188 -13.69 -0.44 -9.56
CA MET A 188 -14.10 -1.43 -10.54
C MET A 188 -13.48 -1.16 -11.91
N GLU A 189 -12.88 -2.19 -12.51
CA GLU A 189 -12.34 -2.14 -13.87
C GLU A 189 -13.42 -1.81 -14.89
N ALA A 190 -14.65 -2.30 -14.69
CA ALA A 190 -15.81 -1.99 -15.52
C ALA A 190 -16.16 -0.48 -15.57
N HIS A 191 -15.71 0.30 -14.58
CA HIS A 191 -15.93 1.75 -14.50
C HIS A 191 -14.65 2.56 -14.69
N ALA A 192 -13.55 1.94 -15.16
CA ALA A 192 -12.26 2.63 -15.35
C ALA A 192 -12.35 3.83 -16.32
N ASP A 193 -13.25 3.77 -17.30
CA ASP A 193 -13.52 4.85 -18.26
C ASP A 193 -14.03 6.15 -17.60
N LYS A 194 -14.61 6.02 -16.40
CA LYS A 194 -15.16 7.11 -15.58
C LYS A 194 -14.14 7.69 -14.61
N ARG A 195 -12.91 7.17 -14.55
CA ARG A 195 -11.83 7.67 -13.68
C ARG A 195 -12.19 7.78 -12.17
N PRO A 196 -12.89 6.79 -11.56
CA PRO A 196 -13.27 6.85 -10.14
C PRO A 196 -12.07 7.03 -9.21
N THR A 197 -10.94 6.38 -9.48
CA THR A 197 -9.72 6.47 -8.66
C THR A 197 -9.17 7.90 -8.59
N ASN A 198 -9.19 8.66 -9.68
CA ASN A 198 -8.76 10.07 -9.68
C ASN A 198 -9.70 10.92 -8.81
N ALA A 199 -11.01 10.68 -8.89
CA ALA A 199 -12.00 11.42 -8.09
C ALA A 199 -11.89 11.09 -6.59
N LEU A 200 -11.72 9.79 -6.25
CA LEU A 200 -11.47 9.33 -4.88
C LEU A 200 -10.24 10.01 -4.29
N LEU A 201 -9.15 10.03 -5.05
CA LEU A 201 -7.89 10.62 -4.61
C LEU A 201 -8.03 12.13 -4.37
N ALA A 202 -8.64 12.86 -5.30
CA ALA A 202 -8.88 14.30 -5.14
C ALA A 202 -9.75 14.60 -3.91
N LYS A 203 -10.84 13.84 -3.70
CA LYS A 203 -11.68 14.01 -2.51
C LYS A 203 -10.92 13.67 -1.23
N ALA A 204 -10.09 12.62 -1.22
CA ALA A 204 -9.27 12.26 -0.07
C ALA A 204 -8.28 13.35 0.33
N ILE A 205 -7.60 13.96 -0.65
CA ILE A 205 -6.69 15.08 -0.41
C ILE A 205 -7.44 16.29 0.14
N GLY A 206 -8.62 16.62 -0.41
CA GLY A 206 -9.48 17.67 0.13
C GLY A 206 -9.83 17.45 1.60
N VAL A 207 -10.31 16.24 1.93
CA VAL A 207 -10.62 15.85 3.30
C VAL A 207 -9.38 15.91 4.21
N CYS A 208 -8.21 15.49 3.73
CA CYS A 208 -6.98 15.56 4.52
C CYS A 208 -6.56 17.02 4.82
N CYS A 209 -6.66 17.92 3.83
CA CYS A 209 -6.41 19.35 4.03
C CYS A 209 -7.38 19.96 5.04
N GLU A 210 -8.67 19.62 4.98
CA GLU A 210 -9.69 20.10 5.91
C GLU A 210 -9.46 19.61 7.35
N ASN A 211 -8.91 18.40 7.52
CA ASN A 211 -8.62 17.80 8.83
C ASN A 211 -7.19 18.09 9.33
N GLY A 212 -6.46 19.01 8.70
CA GLY A 212 -5.15 19.45 9.18
C GLY A 212 -4.01 18.44 8.99
N ALA A 213 -4.16 17.45 8.10
CA ALA A 213 -3.03 16.59 7.75
C ALA A 213 -2.00 17.38 6.95
N THR A 214 -0.72 17.21 7.26
CA THR A 214 0.41 17.88 6.60
C THR A 214 0.88 17.14 5.36
N GLN A 215 0.66 15.82 5.31
CA GLN A 215 1.11 14.96 4.21
C GLN A 215 0.10 13.87 3.88
N PHE A 216 0.07 13.49 2.61
CA PHE A 216 -0.69 12.34 2.12
C PHE A 216 0.23 11.32 1.45
N ILE A 217 0.25 10.09 1.94
CA ILE A 217 1.13 9.03 1.46
C ILE A 217 0.32 8.00 0.67
N TYR A 218 0.69 7.78 -0.59
CA TYR A 218 0.06 6.74 -1.41
C TYR A 218 0.57 5.33 -1.09
N GLY A 219 1.84 5.23 -0.67
CA GLY A 219 2.60 3.97 -0.53
C GLY A 219 4.00 4.16 -1.11
N LYS A 220 4.72 3.08 -1.48
CA LYS A 220 6.05 3.20 -2.11
C LYS A 220 6.01 3.98 -3.41
N TYR A 221 6.97 4.84 -3.72
CA TYR A 221 7.03 5.57 -4.99
C TYR A 221 7.45 4.66 -6.16
N VAL A 222 8.56 3.96 -5.99
CA VAL A 222 9.15 3.02 -6.94
C VAL A 222 9.15 1.62 -6.32
N TYR A 223 8.66 0.64 -7.08
CA TYR A 223 8.70 -0.77 -6.70
C TYR A 223 9.85 -1.48 -7.41
N GLY A 224 10.83 -1.95 -6.64
CA GLY A 224 12.03 -2.59 -7.18
C GLY A 224 12.81 -1.64 -8.08
N ARG A 225 13.21 -2.08 -9.28
CA ARG A 225 13.94 -1.25 -10.25
C ARG A 225 13.04 -0.51 -11.25
N LYS A 226 11.71 -0.60 -11.10
CA LYS A 226 10.74 -0.10 -12.09
C LYS A 226 10.45 1.39 -11.93
N GLN A 227 11.41 2.24 -12.29
CA GLN A 227 11.26 3.70 -12.20
C GLN A 227 10.19 4.24 -13.17
N THR A 228 9.99 3.58 -14.31
CA THR A 228 9.04 3.99 -15.38
C THR A 228 7.81 3.08 -15.43
N SER A 229 7.17 2.82 -14.29
CA SER A 229 5.94 2.03 -14.24
C SER A 229 4.69 2.91 -14.44
N PRO A 230 3.58 2.37 -15.01
CA PRO A 230 2.31 3.11 -15.10
C PRO A 230 1.80 3.61 -13.75
N VAL A 231 2.10 2.89 -12.66
CA VAL A 231 1.72 3.28 -11.30
C VAL A 231 2.57 4.44 -10.78
N THR A 232 3.86 4.46 -11.11
CA THR A 232 4.77 5.57 -10.76
C THR A 232 4.38 6.84 -11.51
N GLU A 233 4.09 6.73 -12.82
CA GLU A 233 3.59 7.86 -13.61
C GLU A 233 2.23 8.35 -13.10
N PHE A 234 1.33 7.44 -12.71
CA PHE A 234 0.07 7.82 -12.07
C PHE A 234 0.31 8.64 -10.80
N LYS A 235 1.22 8.21 -9.91
CA LYS A 235 1.56 8.95 -8.68
C LYS A 235 2.11 10.32 -9.01
N ARG A 236 3.13 10.41 -9.87
CA ARG A 236 3.72 11.68 -10.31
C ARG A 236 2.66 12.64 -10.85
N ARG A 237 1.80 12.17 -11.76
CA ARG A 237 0.75 13.01 -12.36
C ARG A 237 -0.33 13.47 -11.37
N ASN A 238 -0.48 12.80 -10.24
CA ASN A 238 -1.40 13.23 -9.18
C ASN A 238 -0.70 14.01 -8.05
N GLY A 239 0.50 14.56 -8.32
CA GLY A 239 1.19 15.46 -7.39
C GLY A 239 1.91 14.76 -6.25
N PHE A 240 2.21 13.46 -6.39
CA PHE A 240 3.09 12.77 -5.46
C PHE A 240 4.54 12.87 -5.93
N GLU A 241 5.40 13.15 -4.97
CA GLU A 241 6.84 13.21 -5.12
C GLU A 241 7.51 12.03 -4.41
N GLN A 242 8.74 11.73 -4.80
CA GLN A 242 9.54 10.69 -4.14
C GLN A 242 10.13 11.27 -2.86
N PHE A 243 9.83 10.63 -1.74
CA PHE A 243 10.47 10.90 -0.46
C PHE A 243 11.30 9.67 -0.06
N ASP A 244 12.61 9.87 0.10
CA ASP A 244 13.53 8.81 0.50
C ASP A 244 13.76 8.84 2.01
N PHE A 245 13.74 7.66 2.64
CA PHE A 245 13.94 7.51 4.09
C PHE A 245 14.83 6.31 4.40
N PRO A 246 15.60 6.36 5.50
CA PRO A 246 16.46 5.25 5.90
C PRO A 246 15.62 4.11 6.47
N ARG A 247 15.77 2.92 5.88
CA ARG A 247 15.31 1.65 6.45
C ARG A 247 16.50 0.88 6.97
N TYR A 248 16.48 0.60 8.26
CA TYR A 248 17.56 -0.10 8.96
C TYR A 248 17.41 -1.61 8.85
N TYR A 249 18.56 -2.29 8.79
CA TYR A 249 18.69 -3.73 8.79
C TYR A 249 19.74 -4.13 9.81
N VAL A 250 19.28 -4.73 10.90
CA VAL A 250 20.11 -5.15 12.02
C VAL A 250 20.28 -6.66 11.99
N PRO A 251 21.52 -7.18 11.88
CA PRO A 251 21.73 -8.62 11.98
C PRO A 251 21.52 -9.09 13.41
N LEU A 252 20.60 -10.03 13.61
CA LEU A 252 20.39 -10.72 14.89
C LEU A 252 21.20 -12.01 14.98
N THR A 253 21.57 -12.59 13.84
CA THR A 253 22.39 -13.81 13.76
C THR A 253 23.58 -13.61 12.81
N ARG A 254 24.59 -14.49 12.91
CA ARG A 254 25.71 -14.53 11.96
C ARG A 254 25.24 -14.74 10.51
N PHE A 255 24.21 -15.56 10.34
CA PHE A 255 23.58 -15.76 9.04
C PHE A 255 22.91 -14.48 8.52
N GLY A 256 22.24 -13.73 9.39
CA GLY A 256 21.69 -12.41 9.06
C GLY A 256 22.76 -11.42 8.63
N ALA A 257 23.91 -11.38 9.31
CA ALA A 257 25.03 -10.51 8.93
C ALA A 257 25.57 -10.84 7.53
N LEU A 258 25.71 -12.13 7.21
CA LEU A 258 26.09 -12.57 5.87
C LEU A 258 25.01 -12.21 4.84
N ALA A 259 23.74 -12.43 5.16
CA ALA A 259 22.62 -12.14 4.27
C ALA A 259 22.53 -10.65 3.91
N ILE A 260 22.79 -9.75 4.86
CA ILE A 260 22.87 -8.30 4.61
C ILE A 260 24.01 -7.98 3.64
N ARG A 261 25.23 -8.50 3.92
CA ARG A 261 26.41 -8.29 3.06
C ARG A 261 26.20 -8.81 1.63
N CYS A 262 25.49 -9.91 1.47
CA CYS A 262 25.19 -10.52 0.17
C CYS A 262 23.91 -9.95 -0.49
N GLY A 263 23.17 -9.05 0.16
CA GLY A 263 21.94 -8.46 -0.38
C GLY A 263 20.74 -9.42 -0.44
N LEU A 264 20.76 -10.54 0.28
CA LEU A 264 19.70 -11.56 0.26
C LEU A 264 18.39 -11.06 0.88
N HIS A 265 18.46 -10.09 1.80
CA HIS A 265 17.29 -9.46 2.44
C HIS A 265 16.44 -8.63 1.49
N ARG A 266 16.98 -8.19 0.34
CA ARG A 266 16.22 -7.47 -0.70
C ARG A 266 15.27 -8.39 -1.48
N GLY A 267 15.40 -9.70 -1.28
CA GLY A 267 14.64 -10.73 -1.97
C GLY A 267 15.26 -11.11 -3.31
N LEU A 268 15.22 -12.41 -3.64
CA LEU A 268 15.86 -12.98 -4.84
C LEU A 268 15.43 -12.32 -6.15
N ALA A 269 14.20 -11.80 -6.22
CA ALA A 269 13.68 -11.10 -7.39
C ALA A 269 14.41 -9.78 -7.71
N GLN A 270 15.07 -9.15 -6.74
CA GLN A 270 15.84 -7.92 -6.95
C GLN A 270 17.29 -8.18 -7.39
N LEU A 271 17.76 -9.43 -7.24
CA LEU A 271 19.09 -9.86 -7.69
C LEU A 271 19.08 -10.27 -9.17
N LEU A 272 17.92 -10.62 -9.73
CA LEU A 272 17.77 -10.98 -11.14
C LEU A 272 17.75 -9.73 -12.05
N PRO A 273 18.38 -9.77 -13.25
CA PRO A 273 18.26 -8.72 -14.25
C PRO A 273 16.81 -8.47 -14.68
N GLU A 274 16.46 -7.22 -14.97
CA GLU A 274 15.08 -6.80 -15.26
C GLU A 274 14.45 -7.57 -16.44
N ASN A 275 15.23 -7.88 -17.46
CA ASN A 275 14.78 -8.65 -18.64
C ASN A 275 14.29 -10.05 -18.24
N VAL A 276 15.01 -10.72 -17.35
CA VAL A 276 14.66 -12.06 -16.84
C VAL A 276 13.39 -11.97 -15.99
N THR A 277 13.31 -10.97 -15.11
CA THR A 277 12.11 -10.74 -14.29
C THR A 277 10.87 -10.50 -15.14
N ASN A 278 10.98 -9.71 -16.22
CA ASN A 278 9.85 -9.40 -17.09
C ASN A 278 9.34 -10.64 -17.86
N VAL A 279 10.24 -11.53 -18.32
CA VAL A 279 9.86 -12.81 -18.94
C VAL A 279 9.08 -13.70 -17.96
N PHE A 280 9.59 -13.87 -16.73
CA PHE A 280 8.87 -14.66 -15.71
C PHE A 280 7.52 -14.06 -15.33
N LEU A 281 7.43 -12.72 -15.24
CA LEU A 281 6.16 -12.04 -14.98
C LEU A 281 5.15 -12.26 -16.12
N ALA A 282 5.60 -12.17 -17.38
CA ALA A 282 4.74 -12.40 -18.55
C ALA A 282 4.26 -13.86 -18.62
N ALA A 283 5.16 -14.82 -18.42
CA ALA A 283 4.83 -16.25 -18.39
C ALA A 283 3.83 -16.57 -17.26
N ARG A 284 4.08 -16.05 -16.05
CA ARG A 284 3.16 -16.21 -14.91
C ARG A 284 1.78 -15.62 -15.18
N ALA A 285 1.70 -14.44 -15.79
CA ALA A 285 0.43 -13.82 -16.17
C ALA A 285 -0.32 -14.64 -17.24
N ALA A 286 0.39 -15.23 -18.20
CA ALA A 286 -0.20 -16.13 -19.19
C ALA A 286 -0.74 -17.43 -18.56
N ILE A 287 0.03 -18.04 -17.64
CA ILE A 287 -0.39 -19.23 -16.90
C ILE A 287 -1.64 -18.94 -16.06
N TYR A 288 -1.68 -17.82 -15.34
CA TYR A 288 -2.87 -17.44 -14.59
C TYR A 288 -4.08 -17.22 -15.50
N ARG A 289 -3.93 -16.46 -16.60
CA ARG A 289 -5.03 -16.28 -17.55
C ARG A 289 -5.57 -17.61 -18.07
N ARG A 290 -4.69 -18.56 -18.41
CA ARG A 290 -5.11 -19.89 -18.88
C ARG A 290 -5.80 -20.70 -17.79
N ARG A 291 -5.26 -20.73 -16.57
CA ARG A 291 -5.83 -21.49 -15.44
C ARG A 291 -7.19 -20.95 -15.01
N PHE A 292 -7.35 -19.64 -14.95
CA PHE A 292 -8.63 -19.01 -14.58
C PHE A 292 -9.66 -19.09 -15.70
N ARG A 293 -9.25 -18.98 -16.97
CA ARG A 293 -10.14 -19.23 -18.12
C ARG A 293 -10.72 -20.65 -18.06
N LEU A 294 -9.86 -21.64 -17.78
CA LEU A 294 -10.31 -23.02 -17.58
C LEU A 294 -11.27 -23.14 -16.39
N GLN A 295 -10.99 -22.50 -15.24
CA GLN A 295 -11.93 -22.52 -14.11
C GLN A 295 -13.27 -21.85 -14.41
N GLN A 296 -13.28 -20.79 -15.22
CA GLN A 296 -14.50 -20.12 -15.67
C GLN A 296 -15.31 -21.04 -16.59
N GLU A 297 -14.66 -21.64 -17.60
CA GLU A 297 -15.27 -22.60 -18.53
C GLU A 297 -15.82 -23.84 -17.78
N PHE A 298 -15.12 -24.33 -16.74
CA PHE A 298 -15.61 -25.41 -15.88
C PHE A 298 -16.80 -25.01 -15.00
N TYR A 299 -16.85 -23.78 -14.51
CA TYR A 299 -17.97 -23.28 -13.70
C TYR A 299 -19.23 -23.08 -14.56
N ASP A 300 -19.07 -22.49 -15.75
CA ASP A 300 -20.16 -22.27 -16.71
C ASP A 300 -20.72 -23.61 -17.22
N ALA A 301 -19.86 -24.62 -17.46
CA ALA A 301 -20.27 -25.97 -17.84
C ALA A 301 -20.95 -26.77 -16.70
N ALA A 302 -20.72 -26.40 -15.44
CA ALA A 302 -21.37 -27.03 -14.28
C ALA A 302 -22.72 -26.38 -13.92
N GLN A 303 -23.04 -25.24 -14.52
CA GLN A 303 -24.30 -24.51 -14.35
C GLN A 303 -25.25 -24.61 -15.56
N ALA A 304 -24.79 -25.22 -16.66
CA ALA A 304 -25.59 -25.57 -17.84
C ALA A 304 -26.18 -26.99 -17.70
#